data_AF-A0A183I2C4-F1
#
_entry.id   AF-A0A183I2C4-F1
#
_cell.length_a   1.000
_cell.length_b   1.000
_cell.length_c   1.000
_cell.angle_alpha   90.00
_cell.angle_beta   90.00
_cell.angle_gamma   90.00
#
_symmetry.space_group_name_H-M   'P 1'
#
loop_
_entity.id
_entity.type
_entity.pdbx_description
1 polymer ?
#
loop_
_entity_poly.entity_id
_entity_poly.type
_entity_poly.pdbx_seq_one_letter_code
_entity_poly.pdbx_strand_id
1 'polypeptide(L)'
;MIFINECYCSCICRLFKKHKNLAKYYDAEDIDPDSIPKSQKFVLYGMQELQYFFQLPHVYGDDRKWKSALSAFKDHYEELDMPLTEFIKSKDALMATMKKHAGGVSPDQKRNWDALFDKACADMKQWGW
;
A
#
# COMPACT_ATOMS: atom_id res chain seq x y z
N MET A 1 -12.60 -0.38 -16.31
CA MET A 1 -11.90 -1.62 -15.90
C MET A 1 -10.40 -1.61 -16.23
N ILE A 2 -9.93 -0.92 -17.29
CA ILE A 2 -8.50 -0.78 -17.65
C ILE A 2 -7.69 0.06 -16.63
N PHE A 3 -8.28 1.12 -16.08
CA PHE A 3 -7.65 2.01 -15.08
C PHE A 3 -7.13 1.30 -13.83
N ILE A 4 -7.76 0.19 -13.49
CA ILE A 4 -7.53 -0.53 -12.25
C ILE A 4 -6.25 -1.38 -12.37
N ASN A 5 -6.06 -2.07 -13.50
CA ASN A 5 -4.85 -2.89 -13.78
C ASN A 5 -3.57 -2.07 -13.93
N GLU A 6 -3.64 -0.87 -14.53
CA GLU A 6 -2.46 0.00 -14.64
C GLU A 6 -2.04 0.61 -13.29
N CYS A 7 -3.01 0.89 -12.40
CA CYS A 7 -2.73 1.39 -11.06
C CYS A 7 -1.99 0.36 -10.19
N TYR A 8 -2.36 -0.93 -10.29
CA TYR A 8 -1.81 -1.99 -9.44
C TYR A 8 -0.30 -2.16 -9.60
N CYS A 9 0.17 -2.28 -10.83
CA CYS A 9 1.59 -2.44 -11.12
C CYS A 9 2.40 -1.16 -10.86
N SER A 10 1.76 0.00 -11.09
CA SER A 10 2.35 1.32 -10.88
C SER A 10 2.67 1.55 -9.40
N CYS A 11 1.87 1.01 -8.48
CA CYS A 11 2.11 1.13 -7.04
C CYS A 11 3.41 0.45 -6.62
N ILE A 12 3.58 -0.84 -6.88
CA ILE A 12 4.81 -1.57 -6.51
C ILE A 12 6.04 -1.04 -7.26
N CYS A 13 5.91 -0.72 -8.56
CA CYS A 13 6.97 -0.08 -9.33
C CYS A 13 7.44 1.23 -8.66
N ARG A 14 6.50 2.09 -8.25
CA ARG A 14 6.81 3.35 -7.56
C ARG A 14 7.39 3.12 -6.17
N LEU A 15 6.92 2.09 -5.48
CA LEU A 15 7.43 1.69 -4.18
C LEU A 15 8.92 1.38 -4.28
N PHE A 16 9.34 0.53 -5.20
CA PHE A 16 10.76 0.17 -5.36
C PHE A 16 11.59 1.31 -5.92
N LYS A 17 11.02 2.17 -6.78
CA LYS A 17 11.73 3.38 -7.24
C LYS A 17 12.03 4.36 -6.11
N LYS A 18 11.11 4.53 -5.16
CA LYS A 18 11.25 5.49 -4.06
C LYS A 18 11.96 4.89 -2.84
N HIS A 19 11.65 3.65 -2.53
CA HIS A 19 12.08 2.91 -1.34
C HIS A 19 12.70 1.58 -1.78
N LYS A 20 13.88 1.65 -2.42
CA LYS A 20 14.57 0.48 -2.99
C LYS A 20 14.79 -0.66 -1.99
N ASN A 21 14.98 -0.31 -0.72
CA ASN A 21 15.17 -1.26 0.37
C ASN A 21 13.94 -2.15 0.63
N LEU A 22 12.76 -1.80 0.10
CA LEU A 22 11.56 -2.60 0.23
C LEU A 22 11.52 -3.78 -0.75
N ALA A 23 12.31 -3.74 -1.83
CA ALA A 23 12.34 -4.79 -2.84
C ALA A 23 12.70 -6.17 -2.24
N LYS A 24 13.51 -6.21 -1.19
CA LYS A 24 13.88 -7.44 -0.47
C LYS A 24 12.69 -8.20 0.11
N TYR A 25 11.64 -7.50 0.55
CA TYR A 25 10.45 -8.14 1.13
C TYR A 25 9.58 -8.83 0.07
N TYR A 26 9.88 -8.62 -1.22
CA TYR A 26 9.13 -9.20 -2.33
C TYR A 26 10.00 -10.09 -3.23
N ASP A 27 11.22 -10.43 -2.80
CA ASP A 27 12.25 -11.11 -3.60
C ASP A 27 12.55 -10.38 -4.93
N ALA A 28 12.63 -9.05 -4.88
CA ALA A 28 12.70 -8.20 -6.06
C ALA A 28 13.99 -7.35 -6.14
N GLU A 29 15.04 -7.70 -5.39
CA GLU A 29 16.26 -6.90 -5.23
C GLU A 29 17.00 -6.67 -6.56
N ASP A 30 17.01 -7.67 -7.43
CA ASP A 30 17.67 -7.64 -8.74
C ASP A 30 16.72 -7.29 -9.90
N ILE A 31 15.46 -6.99 -9.59
CA ILE A 31 14.44 -6.72 -10.60
C ILE A 31 14.43 -5.22 -10.91
N ASP A 32 14.59 -4.86 -12.18
CA ASP A 32 14.36 -3.49 -12.63
C ASP A 32 12.91 -3.08 -12.29
N PRO A 33 12.68 -2.02 -11.49
CA PRO A 33 11.35 -1.56 -11.16
C PRO A 33 10.47 -1.28 -12.39
N ASP A 34 11.04 -0.90 -13.54
CA ASP A 34 10.28 -0.69 -14.78
C ASP A 34 9.79 -2.00 -15.45
N SER A 35 10.34 -3.15 -15.03
CA SER A 35 9.90 -4.47 -15.47
C SER A 35 8.76 -5.05 -14.60
N ILE A 36 8.53 -4.48 -13.40
CA ILE A 36 7.48 -4.91 -12.46
C ILE A 36 6.10 -5.09 -13.11
N PRO A 37 5.60 -4.18 -13.97
CA PRO A 37 4.29 -4.34 -14.59
C PRO A 37 4.15 -5.54 -15.53
N LYS A 38 5.28 -6.15 -15.94
CA LYS A 38 5.29 -7.33 -16.82
C LYS A 38 5.19 -8.64 -16.05
N SER A 39 5.35 -8.61 -14.73
CA SER A 39 5.36 -9.80 -13.88
C SER A 39 4.02 -10.00 -13.20
N GLN A 40 3.40 -11.14 -13.47
CA GLN A 40 2.11 -11.52 -12.90
C GLN A 40 2.13 -11.58 -11.36
N LYS A 41 3.26 -11.96 -10.74
CA LYS A 41 3.44 -11.96 -9.27
C LYS A 41 3.17 -10.57 -8.69
N PHE A 42 3.83 -9.55 -9.22
CA PHE A 42 3.68 -8.18 -8.70
C PHE A 42 2.37 -7.52 -9.11
N VAL A 43 1.77 -7.92 -10.23
CA VAL A 43 0.41 -7.51 -10.58
C VAL A 43 -0.58 -7.95 -9.49
N LEU A 44 -0.47 -9.21 -9.04
CA LEU A 44 -1.33 -9.76 -8.00
C LEU A 44 -1.10 -9.08 -6.64
N TYR A 45 0.16 -8.87 -6.25
CA TYR A 45 0.46 -8.13 -5.01
C TYR A 45 -0.08 -6.71 -5.02
N GLY A 46 0.14 -5.96 -6.11
CA GLY A 46 -0.35 -4.59 -6.21
C GLY A 46 -1.87 -4.51 -6.18
N MET A 47 -2.55 -5.54 -6.70
CA MET A 47 -4.01 -5.66 -6.64
C MET A 47 -4.50 -5.90 -5.21
N GLN A 48 -3.88 -6.82 -4.47
CA GLN A 48 -4.22 -7.09 -3.08
C GLN A 48 -3.97 -5.87 -2.19
N GLU A 49 -2.78 -5.26 -2.28
CA GLU A 49 -2.43 -4.06 -1.50
C GLU A 49 -3.42 -2.90 -1.75
N LEU A 50 -3.72 -2.58 -3.01
CA LEU A 50 -4.65 -1.49 -3.32
C LEU A 50 -6.07 -1.78 -2.81
N GLN A 51 -6.53 -3.04 -2.85
CA GLN A 51 -7.83 -3.40 -2.29
C GLN A 51 -7.88 -3.10 -0.79
N TYR A 52 -6.84 -3.49 -0.05
CA TYR A 52 -6.75 -3.17 1.37
C TYR A 52 -6.71 -1.66 1.61
N PHE A 53 -5.91 -0.90 0.83
CA PHE A 53 -5.85 0.56 0.98
C PHE A 53 -7.18 1.24 0.73
N PHE A 54 -7.91 0.85 -0.32
CA PHE A 54 -9.21 1.45 -0.60
C PHE A 54 -10.30 1.02 0.37
N GLN A 55 -10.11 -0.08 1.12
CA GLN A 55 -11.03 -0.45 2.18
C GLN A 55 -10.93 0.47 3.41
N LEU A 56 -9.74 1.00 3.74
CA LEU A 56 -9.52 1.77 4.98
C LEU A 56 -10.47 2.96 5.16
N PRO A 57 -10.68 3.86 4.17
CA PRO A 57 -11.61 4.98 4.33
C PRO A 57 -13.07 4.54 4.55
N HIS A 58 -13.47 3.38 4.03
CA HIS A 58 -14.85 2.88 4.14
C HIS A 58 -15.18 2.27 5.50
N VAL A 59 -14.16 1.79 6.22
CA VAL A 59 -14.33 1.18 7.55
C VAL A 59 -13.89 2.11 8.68
N TYR A 60 -13.38 3.29 8.34
CA TYR A 60 -13.03 4.32 9.31
C TYR A 60 -14.26 4.77 10.11
N GLY A 61 -14.16 4.70 11.44
CA GLY A 61 -15.25 5.02 12.37
C GLY A 61 -16.11 3.82 12.81
N ASP A 62 -15.92 2.64 12.22
CA ASP A 62 -16.49 1.37 12.70
C ASP A 62 -15.37 0.53 13.31
N ASP A 63 -15.18 0.61 14.64
CA ASP A 63 -14.04 -0.01 15.34
C ASP A 63 -13.87 -1.50 15.03
N ARG A 64 -14.98 -2.23 14.88
CA ARG A 64 -14.94 -3.67 14.58
C ARG A 64 -14.42 -3.92 13.17
N LYS A 65 -14.94 -3.19 12.18
CA LYS A 65 -14.47 -3.34 10.79
C LYS A 65 -13.08 -2.77 10.59
N TRP A 66 -12.75 -1.69 11.28
CA TRP A 66 -11.43 -1.08 11.29
C TRP A 66 -10.38 -2.08 11.80
N LYS A 67 -10.60 -2.70 12.95
CA LYS A 67 -9.71 -3.74 13.49
C LYS A 67 -9.57 -4.93 12.56
N SER A 68 -10.67 -5.35 11.93
CA SER A 68 -10.65 -6.48 10.97
C SER A 68 -9.85 -6.14 9.71
N ALA A 69 -10.01 -4.92 9.17
CA ALA A 69 -9.25 -4.47 8.01
C ALA A 69 -7.75 -4.35 8.32
N LEU A 70 -7.40 -3.77 9.48
CA LEU A 70 -6.00 -3.67 9.92
C LEU A 70 -5.37 -5.04 10.21
N SER A 71 -6.16 -6.02 10.66
CA SER A 71 -5.66 -7.40 10.83
C SER A 71 -5.34 -8.04 9.47
N ALA A 72 -6.19 -7.84 8.45
CA ALA A 72 -5.88 -8.33 7.10
C ALA A 72 -4.64 -7.68 6.49
N PHE A 73 -4.40 -6.39 6.78
CA PHE A 73 -3.14 -5.72 6.47
C PHE A 73 -1.96 -6.39 7.16
N LYS A 74 -2.10 -6.68 8.45
CA LYS A 74 -1.07 -7.33 9.26
C LYS A 74 -0.69 -8.66 8.68
N ASP A 75 -1.67 -9.53 8.46
CA ASP A 75 -1.44 -10.87 7.93
C ASP A 75 -0.70 -10.80 6.58
N HIS A 76 -1.10 -9.91 5.68
CA HIS A 76 -0.45 -9.75 4.37
C HIS A 76 1.03 -9.33 4.48
N TYR A 77 1.35 -8.36 5.33
CA TYR A 77 2.72 -7.87 5.45
C TYR A 77 3.60 -8.74 6.36
N GLU A 78 3.01 -9.51 7.29
CA GLU A 78 3.71 -10.57 8.03
C GLU A 78 4.11 -11.72 7.11
N GLU A 79 3.29 -12.09 6.11
CA GLU A 79 3.68 -13.06 5.08
C GLU A 79 4.91 -12.62 4.26
N LEU A 80 5.18 -11.31 4.22
CA LEU A 80 6.33 -10.70 3.55
C LEU A 80 7.48 -10.38 4.52
N ASP A 81 7.40 -10.78 5.79
CA ASP A 81 8.32 -10.41 6.87
C ASP A 81 8.57 -8.88 6.97
N MET A 82 7.58 -8.07 6.59
CA MET A 82 7.72 -6.62 6.52
C MET A 82 7.31 -5.95 7.84
N PRO A 83 8.23 -5.21 8.50
CA PRO A 83 7.90 -4.53 9.75
C PRO A 83 7.03 -3.29 9.51
N LEU A 84 6.28 -2.88 10.53
CA LEU A 84 5.38 -1.71 10.47
C LEU A 84 6.07 -0.41 10.01
N THR A 85 7.36 -0.24 10.35
CA THR A 85 8.17 0.94 9.94
C THR A 85 8.40 1.02 8.44
N GLU A 86 8.29 -0.11 7.75
CA GLU A 86 8.39 -0.22 6.30
C GLU A 86 6.99 -0.15 5.65
N PHE A 87 5.96 -0.74 6.30
CA PHE A 87 4.57 -0.61 5.88
C PHE A 87 4.14 0.84 5.63
N ILE A 88 4.46 1.77 6.54
CA ILE A 88 4.04 3.19 6.38
C ILE A 88 4.56 3.84 5.09
N LYS A 89 5.64 3.30 4.51
CA LYS A 89 6.22 3.79 3.25
C LYS A 89 5.38 3.38 2.03
N SER A 90 4.56 2.34 2.12
CA SER A 90 3.61 1.93 1.06
C SER A 90 2.62 3.04 0.69
N LYS A 91 2.27 3.91 1.66
CA LYS A 91 1.48 5.13 1.43
C LYS A 91 2.07 6.01 0.33
N ASP A 92 3.39 6.16 0.28
CA ASP A 92 4.04 7.00 -0.72
C ASP A 92 3.80 6.49 -2.14
N ALA A 93 3.81 5.16 -2.30
CA ALA A 93 3.51 4.51 -3.56
C ALA A 93 2.04 4.71 -3.95
N LEU A 94 1.12 4.58 -2.99
CA LEU A 94 -0.31 4.87 -3.19
C LEU A 94 -0.51 6.32 -3.64
N MET A 95 0.06 7.30 -2.92
CA MET A 95 -0.08 8.72 -3.27
C MET A 95 0.51 9.04 -4.65
N ALA A 96 1.68 8.48 -4.98
CA ALA A 96 2.31 8.67 -6.27
C ALA A 96 1.49 8.01 -7.41
N THR A 97 0.81 6.90 -7.13
CA THR A 97 -0.07 6.21 -8.07
C THR A 97 -1.35 7.01 -8.31
N MET A 98 -2.04 7.45 -7.24
CA MET A 98 -3.21 8.31 -7.34
C MET A 98 -2.89 9.63 -8.07
N LYS A 99 -1.72 10.24 -7.80
CA LYS A 99 -1.30 11.46 -8.50
C LYS A 99 -1.17 11.27 -10.01
N LYS A 100 -0.71 10.10 -10.46
CA LYS A 100 -0.55 9.81 -11.90
C LYS A 100 -1.85 9.37 -12.56
N HIS A 101 -2.65 8.54 -11.89
CA HIS A 101 -3.75 7.81 -12.52
C HIS A 101 -5.14 8.27 -12.06
N ALA A 102 -5.30 8.92 -10.91
CA ALA A 102 -6.59 9.38 -10.39
C ALA A 102 -6.87 10.88 -10.69
N GLY A 103 -6.16 11.47 -11.66
CA GLY A 103 -6.31 12.89 -12.01
C GLY A 103 -5.65 13.86 -11.03
N GLY A 104 -4.85 13.35 -10.08
CA GLY A 104 -4.15 14.14 -9.07
C GLY A 104 -4.56 13.77 -7.64
N VAL A 105 -3.90 14.39 -6.66
CA VAL A 105 -4.26 14.31 -5.24
C VAL A 105 -4.27 15.73 -4.70
N SER A 106 -5.42 16.20 -4.23
CA SER A 106 -5.50 17.53 -3.62
C SER A 106 -4.74 17.57 -2.29
N PRO A 107 -4.33 18.75 -1.81
CA PRO A 107 -3.70 18.88 -0.49
C PRO A 107 -4.57 18.30 0.64
N ASP A 108 -5.89 18.45 0.56
CA ASP A 108 -6.84 17.89 1.53
C ASP A 108 -6.88 16.36 1.47
N GLN A 109 -6.96 15.79 0.27
CA GLN A 109 -6.93 14.33 0.11
C GLN A 109 -5.64 13.75 0.68
N LYS A 110 -4.50 14.40 0.40
CA LYS A 110 -3.20 13.98 0.95
C LYS A 110 -3.22 14.02 2.48
N ARG A 111 -3.69 15.12 3.09
CA ARG A 111 -3.80 15.24 4.55
C ARG A 111 -4.69 14.16 5.17
N ASN A 112 -5.81 13.84 4.52
CA ASN A 112 -6.73 12.80 4.99
C ASN A 112 -6.08 11.42 4.94
N TRP A 113 -5.36 11.10 3.85
CA TRP A 113 -4.60 9.86 3.76
C TRP A 113 -3.45 9.79 4.76
N ASP A 114 -2.74 10.90 4.99
CA ASP A 114 -1.69 10.98 6.00
C ASP A 114 -2.27 10.65 7.39
N ALA A 115 -3.35 11.30 7.80
CA ALA A 115 -4.01 11.05 9.07
C ALA A 115 -4.56 9.62 9.19
N LEU A 116 -5.08 9.05 8.11
CA LEU A 116 -5.62 7.69 8.08
C LEU A 116 -4.52 6.65 8.32
N PHE A 117 -3.36 6.80 7.65
CA PHE A 117 -2.22 5.90 7.83
C PHE A 117 -1.54 6.08 9.19
N ASP A 118 -1.48 7.31 9.71
CA ASP A 118 -0.94 7.57 11.05
C ASP A 118 -1.80 6.88 12.12
N LYS A 119 -3.13 6.98 12.00
CA LYS A 119 -4.06 6.23 12.87
C LYS A 119 -3.88 4.72 12.70
N ALA A 120 -3.83 4.23 11.46
CA ALA A 120 -3.63 2.80 11.20
C ALA A 120 -2.36 2.29 11.86
N CYS A 121 -1.24 3.00 11.73
CA CYS A 121 0.02 2.64 12.39
C CYS A 121 -0.07 2.68 13.91
N ALA A 122 -0.72 3.71 14.48
CA ALA A 122 -0.88 3.83 15.92
C ALA A 122 -1.71 2.67 16.50
N ASP A 123 -2.84 2.34 15.88
CA ASP A 123 -3.74 1.28 16.32
C ASP A 123 -3.10 -0.10 16.14
N MET A 124 -2.45 -0.35 14.99
CA MET A 124 -1.74 -1.60 14.73
C MET A 124 -0.60 -1.81 15.74
N LYS A 125 0.18 -0.76 16.04
CA LYS A 125 1.21 -0.81 17.09
C LYS A 125 0.62 -1.10 18.47
N GLN A 126 -0.52 -0.50 18.80
CA GLN A 126 -1.20 -0.74 20.08
C GLN A 126 -1.68 -2.20 20.22
N TRP A 127 -2.09 -2.84 19.12
CA TRP A 127 -2.60 -4.21 19.12
C TRP A 127 -1.54 -5.28 18.88
N GLY A 128 -0.27 -4.88 18.87
CA GLY A 128 0.84 -5.81 18.72
C GLY A 128 0.98 -6.33 17.29
N TRP A 129 0.84 -5.44 16.30
CA TRP A 129 1.64 -5.61 15.09
C TRP A 129 3.08 -5.95 15.47
#